data_AF-A0A0G1W8P8-F1
#
_entry.id   AF-A0A0G1W8P8-F1
#
_cell.length_a   1.000
_cell.length_b   1.000
_cell.length_c   1.000
_cell.angle_alpha   90.00
_cell.angle_beta   90.00
_cell.angle_gamma   90.00
#
_symmetry.space_group_name_H-M   'P 1'
#
loop_
_entity.id
_entity.type
_entity.pdbx_description
1 polymer ?
#
loop_
_entity_poly.entity_id
_entity_poly.type
_entity_poly.pdbx_seq_one_letter_code
_entity_poly.pdbx_strand_id
1 'polypeptide(L)'
;NDYVGFITLLVGSVAIWTYNKQKQDVKRKAAKLILQEIRYAEQIIRNARTQASGNYSLSDKLLPTNSWHENIDLFVKDLKESHIDLISRFFSQAQYLDVIIRSISDKKCQKEIPLFEIQPIPNQQVQQQPATGAFPIQTQPQSIPQPQIYPLEIPTESLANRILKDVTNKIELIYNTPAVEKLIKISEEKWYQLF
;
A
#
# COMPACT_ATOMS: atom_id res chain seq x y z
N ASN A 1 -4.58 24.44 59.56
CA ASN A 1 -4.26 23.09 59.04
C ASN A 1 -5.36 22.49 58.17
N ASP A 2 -6.64 22.78 58.41
CA ASP A 2 -7.75 22.13 57.69
C ASP A 2 -7.85 22.49 56.20
N TYR A 3 -7.48 23.72 55.83
CA TYR A 3 -7.45 24.16 54.42
C TYR A 3 -6.43 23.39 53.56
N VAL A 4 -5.31 22.96 54.14
CA VAL A 4 -4.26 22.21 53.41
C VAL A 4 -4.76 20.82 53.03
N GLY A 5 -5.57 20.19 53.89
CA GLY A 5 -6.22 18.91 53.60
C GLY A 5 -7.22 19.01 52.46
N PHE A 6 -8.09 20.03 52.49
CA PHE A 6 -9.05 20.29 51.40
C PHE A 6 -8.37 20.59 50.06
N ILE A 7 -7.32 21.44 50.07
CA ILE A 7 -6.56 21.75 48.85
C ILE A 7 -5.89 20.49 48.30
N THR A 8 -5.30 19.65 49.14
CA THR A 8 -4.65 18.40 48.71
C THR A 8 -5.67 17.42 48.12
N LEU A 9 -6.85 17.30 48.71
CA LEU A 9 -7.94 16.46 48.19
C LEU A 9 -8.45 16.97 46.84
N LEU A 10 -8.60 18.30 46.70
CA LEU A 10 -9.01 18.92 45.44
C LEU A 10 -7.97 18.70 44.34
N VAL A 11 -6.69 18.92 44.62
CA VAL A 11 -5.60 18.65 43.67
C VAL A 11 -5.55 17.17 43.29
N GLY A 12 -5.67 16.25 44.26
CA GLY A 12 -5.75 14.81 44.00
C GLY A 12 -6.93 14.44 43.10
N SER A 13 -8.10 15.06 43.34
CA SER A 13 -9.30 14.84 42.53
C SER A 13 -9.14 15.35 41.10
N VAL A 14 -8.54 16.54 40.92
CA VAL A 14 -8.23 17.11 39.60
C VAL A 14 -7.21 16.25 38.85
N ALA A 15 -6.22 15.69 39.55
CA ALA A 15 -5.23 14.80 38.95
C ALA A 15 -5.88 13.50 38.44
N ILE A 16 -6.71 12.85 39.26
CA ILE A 16 -7.47 11.64 38.86
C ILE A 16 -8.40 11.96 37.68
N TRP A 17 -9.09 13.08 37.74
CA TRP A 17 -9.99 13.53 36.68
C TRP A 17 -9.24 13.77 35.36
N THR A 18 -8.09 14.44 35.42
CA THR A 18 -7.25 14.71 34.24
C THR A 18 -6.71 13.41 33.63
N TYR A 19 -6.29 12.45 34.47
CA TYR A 19 -5.81 11.15 34.01
C TYR A 19 -6.89 10.37 33.25
N ASN A 20 -8.11 10.32 33.79
CA ASN A 20 -9.24 9.65 33.13
C ASN A 20 -9.60 10.32 31.80
N LYS A 21 -9.62 11.66 31.77
CA LYS A 21 -9.86 12.43 30.54
C LYS A 21 -8.82 12.12 29.46
N GLN A 22 -7.53 12.13 29.82
CA GLN A 22 -6.45 11.83 28.87
C GLN A 22 -6.59 10.42 28.28
N LYS A 23 -6.90 9.42 29.10
CA LYS A 23 -7.08 8.03 28.65
C LYS A 23 -8.22 7.90 27.62
N GLN A 24 -9.33 8.59 27.86
CA GLN A 24 -10.45 8.59 26.91
C GLN A 24 -10.12 9.35 25.62
N ASP A 25 -9.40 10.47 25.73
CA ASP A 25 -8.96 11.24 24.56
C ASP A 25 -8.02 10.43 23.65
N VAL A 26 -7.09 9.65 24.23
CA VAL A 26 -6.19 8.75 23.49
C VAL A 26 -6.99 7.68 22.74
N LYS A 27 -7.89 7.00 23.43
CA LYS A 27 -8.77 5.98 22.82
C LYS A 27 -9.61 6.56 21.67
N ARG A 28 -10.17 7.76 21.86
CA ARG A 28 -10.97 8.44 20.84
C ARG A 28 -10.14 8.81 19.61
N LYS A 29 -8.92 9.31 19.80
CA LYS A 29 -7.99 9.63 18.71
C LYS A 29 -7.61 8.37 17.93
N ALA A 30 -7.28 7.28 18.63
CA ALA A 30 -6.99 6.00 18.01
C ALA A 30 -8.18 5.48 17.18
N ALA A 31 -9.40 5.58 17.71
CA ALA A 31 -10.62 5.15 17.00
C ALA A 31 -10.83 5.92 15.70
N LYS A 32 -10.64 7.25 15.73
CA LYS A 32 -10.73 8.10 14.53
C LYS A 32 -9.69 7.74 13.48
N LEU A 33 -8.46 7.49 13.92
CA LEU A 33 -7.37 7.11 13.03
C LEU A 33 -7.67 5.78 12.33
N ILE A 34 -8.07 4.76 13.09
CA ILE A 34 -8.49 3.45 12.55
C ILE A 34 -9.66 3.61 11.57
N LEU A 35 -10.67 4.40 11.91
CA LEU A 35 -11.83 4.64 11.05
C LEU A 35 -11.42 5.30 9.71
N GLN A 36 -10.51 6.26 9.77
CA GLN A 36 -9.99 6.93 8.59
C GLN A 36 -9.18 5.95 7.72
N GLU A 37 -8.37 5.08 8.32
CA GLU A 37 -7.63 4.05 7.60
C GLU A 37 -8.56 3.04 6.92
N ILE A 38 -9.61 2.57 7.61
CA ILE A 38 -10.63 1.68 7.02
C ILE A 38 -11.28 2.36 5.83
N ARG A 39 -11.72 3.62 5.98
CA ARG A 39 -12.37 4.37 4.89
C ARG A 39 -11.44 4.58 3.70
N TYR A 40 -10.18 4.91 3.96
CA TYR A 40 -9.15 5.10 2.93
C TYR A 40 -8.86 3.80 2.17
N ALA A 41 -8.60 2.71 2.88
CA ALA A 41 -8.36 1.40 2.29
C ALA A 41 -9.56 0.92 1.46
N GLU A 42 -10.79 1.08 1.97
CA GLU A 42 -12.00 0.78 1.21
C GLU A 42 -12.13 1.59 -0.07
N GLN A 43 -11.81 2.89 -0.01
CA GLN A 43 -11.90 3.76 -1.19
C GLN A 43 -10.91 3.29 -2.27
N ILE A 44 -9.69 2.93 -1.89
CA ILE A 44 -8.70 2.36 -2.82
C ILE A 44 -9.22 1.05 -3.41
N ILE A 45 -9.74 0.13 -2.58
CA ILE A 45 -10.29 -1.15 -3.03
C ILE A 45 -11.46 -0.95 -3.99
N ARG A 46 -12.38 -0.03 -3.69
CA ARG A 46 -13.52 0.30 -4.56
C ARG A 46 -13.04 0.85 -5.90
N ASN A 47 -12.07 1.76 -5.90
CA ASN A 47 -11.50 2.32 -7.13
C ASN A 47 -10.80 1.24 -7.97
N ALA A 48 -10.06 0.34 -7.33
CA ALA A 48 -9.41 -0.78 -8.02
C ALA A 48 -10.42 -1.77 -8.63
N ARG A 49 -11.57 -2.00 -7.97
CA ARG A 49 -12.65 -2.82 -8.51
C ARG A 49 -13.32 -2.17 -9.73
N THR A 50 -13.55 -0.85 -9.70
CA THR A 50 -14.21 -0.14 -10.81
C THR A 50 -13.29 0.02 -12.03
N GLN A 51 -11.97 0.13 -11.84
CA GLN A 51 -10.99 0.24 -12.93
C GLN A 51 -10.60 -1.10 -13.57
N ALA A 52 -11.15 -2.22 -13.10
CA ALA A 52 -10.83 -3.57 -13.55
C ALA A 52 -11.24 -3.91 -15.01
N SER A 53 -11.74 -2.93 -15.79
CA SER A 53 -12.14 -3.09 -17.19
C SER A 53 -11.06 -2.74 -18.22
N GLY A 54 -9.89 -2.22 -17.80
CA GLY A 54 -8.86 -1.84 -18.78
C GLY A 54 -7.43 -1.83 -18.22
N ASN A 55 -7.20 -1.15 -17.09
CA ASN A 55 -5.88 -1.01 -16.47
C ASN A 55 -6.02 -1.05 -14.94
N TYR A 56 -5.81 -2.22 -14.36
CA TYR A 56 -5.80 -2.39 -12.92
C TYR A 56 -4.45 -1.88 -12.38
N SER A 57 -4.43 -0.69 -11.77
CA SER A 57 -3.23 -0.14 -11.12
C SER A 57 -3.52 0.05 -9.64
N LEU A 58 -3.08 -0.92 -8.83
CA LEU A 58 -3.08 -0.81 -7.39
C LEU A 58 -1.62 -0.61 -6.96
N SER A 59 -1.20 0.65 -6.97
CA SER A 59 0.18 1.05 -6.63
C SER A 59 0.29 1.69 -5.25
N ASP A 60 -0.84 2.18 -4.71
CA ASP A 60 -0.88 2.86 -3.42
C ASP A 60 -0.94 1.86 -2.27
N LYS A 61 -0.24 2.19 -1.17
CA LYS A 61 -0.28 1.45 0.08
C LYS A 61 -1.65 1.65 0.76
N LEU A 62 -2.36 0.56 1.05
CA LEU A 62 -3.69 0.57 1.65
C LEU A 62 -3.65 0.99 3.12
N LEU A 63 -2.63 0.54 3.86
CA LEU A 63 -2.48 0.84 5.27
C LEU A 63 -1.21 1.67 5.51
N PRO A 64 -1.31 3.01 5.53
CA PRO A 64 -0.16 3.89 5.76
C PRO A 64 0.58 3.54 7.05
N THR A 65 -0.16 3.42 8.16
CA THR A 65 0.41 3.26 9.51
C THR A 65 0.02 1.92 10.16
N ASN A 66 -1.06 1.27 9.71
CA ASN A 66 -1.60 0.05 10.33
C ASN A 66 -1.92 0.27 11.83
N SER A 67 -2.68 1.32 12.08
CA SER A 67 -2.95 1.84 13.43
C SER A 67 -3.79 0.87 14.28
N TRP A 68 -4.48 -0.08 13.64
CA TRP A 68 -5.23 -1.13 14.33
C TRP A 68 -4.33 -2.01 15.22
N HIS A 69 -3.20 -2.47 14.69
CA HIS A 69 -2.33 -3.40 15.42
C HIS A 69 -1.72 -2.75 16.66
N GLU A 70 -1.38 -1.47 16.58
CA GLU A 70 -0.77 -0.71 17.68
C GLU A 70 -1.76 -0.32 18.78
N ASN A 71 -3.05 -0.19 18.47
CA ASN A 71 -4.06 0.37 19.38
C ASN A 71 -5.17 -0.62 19.76
N ILE A 72 -5.07 -1.89 19.36
CA ILE A 72 -6.09 -2.90 19.63
C ILE A 72 -6.40 -3.05 21.12
N ASP A 73 -5.38 -2.94 21.97
CA ASP A 73 -5.43 -3.03 23.42
C ASP A 73 -6.40 -2.01 24.06
N LEU A 74 -6.51 -0.82 23.46
CA LEU A 74 -7.44 0.24 23.88
C LEU A 74 -8.91 -0.14 23.65
N PHE A 75 -9.18 -1.12 22.79
CA PHE A 75 -10.52 -1.49 22.32
C PHE A 75 -10.99 -2.87 22.82
N VAL A 76 -10.08 -3.71 23.33
CA VAL A 76 -10.39 -5.07 23.83
C VAL A 76 -11.52 -5.05 24.88
N LYS A 77 -11.60 -4.00 25.70
CA LYS A 77 -12.63 -3.89 26.75
C LYS A 77 -14.01 -3.48 26.22
N ASP A 78 -14.05 -2.78 25.09
CA ASP A 78 -15.26 -2.11 24.59
C ASP A 78 -15.87 -2.81 23.38
N LEU A 79 -15.06 -3.52 22.60
CA LEU A 79 -15.51 -4.31 21.46
C LEU A 79 -15.70 -5.77 21.88
N LYS A 80 -16.67 -6.44 21.25
CA LYS A 80 -16.82 -7.88 21.38
C LYS A 80 -15.69 -8.58 20.64
N GLU A 81 -15.32 -9.77 21.07
CA GLU A 81 -14.30 -10.59 20.40
C GLU A 81 -14.59 -10.77 18.90
N SER A 82 -15.85 -10.99 18.52
CA SER A 82 -16.25 -11.08 17.11
C SER A 82 -16.02 -9.79 16.31
N HIS A 83 -16.13 -8.62 16.94
CA HIS A 83 -15.88 -7.33 16.29
C HIS A 83 -14.37 -7.10 16.14
N ILE A 84 -13.60 -7.46 17.17
CA ILE A 84 -12.14 -7.42 17.14
C ILE A 84 -11.61 -8.32 16.02
N ASP A 85 -12.12 -9.55 15.92
CA ASP A 85 -11.73 -10.52 14.90
C ASP A 85 -12.07 -10.00 13.49
N LEU A 86 -13.26 -9.45 13.28
CA LEU A 86 -13.66 -8.88 11.99
C LEU A 86 -12.71 -7.76 11.52
N ILE A 87 -12.43 -6.79 12.40
CA ILE A 87 -11.52 -5.68 12.07
C ILE A 87 -10.10 -6.21 11.85
N SER A 88 -9.64 -7.15 12.68
CA SER A 88 -8.31 -7.76 12.54
C SER A 88 -8.15 -8.51 11.23
N ARG A 89 -9.18 -9.24 10.78
CA ARG A 89 -9.19 -9.92 9.48
C ARG A 89 -9.07 -8.92 8.34
N PHE A 90 -9.83 -7.81 8.38
CA PHE A 90 -9.74 -6.76 7.36
C PHE A 90 -8.33 -6.17 7.28
N PHE A 91 -7.74 -5.77 8.42
CA PHE A 91 -6.39 -5.21 8.46
C PHE A 91 -5.34 -6.22 8.00
N SER A 92 -5.49 -7.50 8.34
CA SER A 92 -4.59 -8.57 7.87
C SER A 92 -4.68 -8.76 6.35
N GLN A 93 -5.89 -8.74 5.79
CA GLN A 93 -6.08 -8.83 4.34
C GLN A 93 -5.52 -7.63 3.59
N ALA A 94 -5.72 -6.42 4.11
CA ALA A 94 -5.18 -5.20 3.53
C ALA A 94 -3.64 -5.17 3.62
N GLN A 95 -3.05 -5.59 4.74
CA GLN A 95 -1.60 -5.73 4.88
C GLN A 95 -1.04 -6.79 3.91
N TYR A 96 -1.72 -7.91 3.73
CA TYR A 96 -1.32 -8.92 2.75
C TYR A 96 -1.33 -8.34 1.33
N LEU A 97 -2.35 -7.54 0.98
CA LEU A 97 -2.39 -6.85 -0.30
C LEU A 97 -1.21 -5.88 -0.47
N ASP A 98 -0.86 -5.11 0.56
CA ASP A 98 0.32 -4.22 0.54
C ASP A 98 1.63 -4.98 0.25
N VAL A 99 1.80 -6.17 0.82
CA VAL A 99 2.96 -7.03 0.54
C VAL A 99 2.96 -7.49 -0.93
N ILE A 100 1.80 -7.86 -1.48
CA ILE A 100 1.70 -8.26 -2.89
C ILE A 100 2.04 -7.08 -3.80
N ILE A 101 1.45 -5.91 -3.57
CA ILE A 101 1.71 -4.69 -4.35
C ILE A 101 3.20 -4.38 -4.36
N ARG A 102 3.83 -4.40 -3.18
CA ARG A 102 5.27 -4.20 -3.05
C ARG A 102 6.06 -5.22 -3.85
N SER A 103 5.72 -6.51 -3.74
CA SER A 103 6.44 -7.56 -4.48
C SER A 103 6.31 -7.43 -6.00
N ILE A 104 5.20 -6.88 -6.49
CA ILE A 104 4.97 -6.61 -7.91
C ILE A 104 5.75 -5.37 -8.35
N SER A 105 5.74 -4.32 -7.53
CA SER A 105 6.52 -3.09 -7.76
C SER A 105 8.02 -3.38 -7.81
N ASP A 106 8.54 -4.15 -6.85
CA ASP A 106 9.95 -4.56 -6.79
C ASP A 106 10.35 -5.36 -8.04
N LYS A 107 9.49 -6.29 -8.49
CA LYS A 107 9.71 -7.06 -9.72
C LYS A 107 9.66 -6.20 -10.98
N LYS A 108 8.79 -5.18 -11.03
CA LYS A 108 8.72 -4.24 -12.14
C LYS A 108 9.98 -3.39 -12.22
N CYS A 109 10.45 -2.88 -11.08
CA CYS A 109 11.70 -2.12 -10.98
C CYS A 109 12.94 -2.95 -11.37
N GLN A 110 12.97 -4.24 -11.01
CA GLN A 110 14.08 -5.13 -11.38
C GLN A 110 14.15 -5.46 -12.88
N LYS A 111 12.99 -5.50 -13.56
CA LYS A 111 12.90 -5.80 -15.01
C LYS A 111 13.35 -4.64 -15.90
N GLU A 112 13.44 -3.42 -15.36
CA GLU A 112 13.84 -2.21 -16.09
C GLU A 112 15.35 -1.95 -16.05
N ILE A 113 16.16 -2.87 -15.50
CA ILE A 113 17.62 -2.85 -15.68
C ILE A 113 17.93 -3.48 -17.05
N PRO A 114 18.38 -2.73 -18.07
CA PRO A 114 18.76 -3.33 -19.35
C PRO A 114 19.98 -4.22 -19.13
N LEU A 115 19.78 -5.53 -19.23
CA LEU A 115 20.87 -6.50 -19.32
C LEU A 115 21.53 -6.27 -20.70
N PHE A 116 22.63 -5.51 -20.72
CA PHE A 116 23.47 -5.40 -21.90
C PHE A 116 24.14 -6.75 -22.17
N GLU A 117 23.49 -7.60 -22.96
CA GLU A 117 24.09 -8.84 -23.44
C GLU A 117 25.03 -8.50 -24.61
N ILE A 118 26.33 -8.38 -24.32
CA ILE A 118 27.37 -8.19 -25.32
C ILE A 118 27.58 -9.54 -26.03
N GLN A 119 27.11 -9.68 -27.27
CA GLN A 119 27.41 -10.87 -28.08
C GLN A 119 28.87 -10.83 -28.59
N PRO A 120 29.58 -11.97 -28.70
CA PRO A 120 30.94 -12.02 -29.24
C PRO A 120 30.97 -11.72 -30.74
N ILE A 121 31.93 -10.90 -31.18
CA ILE A 121 32.16 -10.51 -32.58
C ILE A 121 32.66 -11.74 -33.38
N PRO A 122 32.10 -12.09 -34.56
CA PRO A 122 32.68 -13.11 -35.42
C PRO A 122 33.93 -12.57 -36.15
N ASN A 123 35.03 -13.34 -36.10
CA ASN A 123 36.30 -13.06 -36.78
C ASN A 123 36.11 -12.76 -38.29
N GLN A 124 36.61 -11.60 -38.75
CA GLN A 124 36.70 -11.29 -40.18
C GLN A 124 37.91 -11.99 -40.81
N GLN A 125 37.66 -12.71 -41.91
CA GLN A 125 38.72 -13.24 -42.78
C GLN A 125 39.31 -12.11 -43.62
N VAL A 126 40.63 -11.94 -43.54
CA VAL A 126 41.41 -10.96 -44.33
C VAL A 126 41.63 -11.53 -45.73
N GLN A 127 41.17 -10.87 -46.78
CA GLN A 127 41.57 -11.17 -48.16
C GLN A 127 42.17 -9.92 -48.81
N GLN A 128 43.47 -10.00 -49.14
CA GLN A 128 44.26 -8.94 -49.76
C GLN A 128 44.05 -8.90 -51.27
N GLN A 129 44.04 -7.70 -51.87
CA GLN A 129 44.27 -7.53 -53.31
C GLN A 129 45.05 -6.23 -53.61
N PRO A 130 46.07 -6.26 -54.50
CA PRO A 130 46.81 -5.07 -54.91
C PRO A 130 46.18 -4.32 -56.10
N ALA A 131 46.69 -3.11 -56.33
CA ALA A 131 45.99 -1.94 -56.85
C ALA A 131 45.95 -1.72 -58.39
N THR A 132 45.01 -0.84 -58.76
CA THR A 132 44.96 0.15 -59.86
C THR A 132 44.51 -0.25 -61.28
N GLY A 133 43.37 0.32 -61.68
CA GLY A 133 42.90 0.55 -63.05
C GLY A 133 41.87 1.69 -63.06
N ALA A 134 41.89 2.52 -64.10
CA ALA A 134 41.32 3.87 -64.14
C ALA A 134 39.78 4.00 -64.24
N PHE A 135 39.30 5.21 -63.87
CA PHE A 135 38.01 5.86 -64.18
C PHE A 135 36.74 5.48 -63.37
N PRO A 136 35.78 6.42 -63.23
CA PRO A 136 35.12 6.71 -61.95
C PRO A 136 33.72 6.10 -61.85
N ILE A 137 33.36 5.54 -60.69
CA ILE A 137 31.97 5.19 -60.39
C ILE A 137 31.61 5.57 -58.95
N GLN A 138 30.55 6.38 -58.90
CA GLN A 138 29.62 6.70 -57.83
C GLN A 138 29.33 5.52 -56.88
N THR A 139 29.36 5.73 -55.56
CA THR A 139 28.62 4.87 -54.62
C THR A 139 27.94 5.71 -53.55
N GLN A 140 26.61 5.65 -53.57
CA GLN A 140 25.71 6.07 -52.49
C GLN A 140 26.13 5.44 -51.15
N PRO A 141 25.90 6.09 -49.99
CA PRO A 141 26.03 5.42 -48.71
C PRO A 141 24.97 4.31 -48.61
N GLN A 142 25.41 3.06 -48.59
CA GLN A 142 24.55 1.92 -48.26
C GLN A 142 24.02 2.07 -46.83
N SER A 143 22.70 2.08 -46.71
CA SER A 143 22.00 1.93 -45.44
C SER A 143 22.31 0.56 -44.83
N ILE A 144 23.03 0.55 -43.72
CA ILE A 144 23.15 -0.62 -42.84
C ILE A 144 21.74 -0.99 -42.38
N PRO A 145 21.24 -2.23 -42.59
CA PRO A 145 19.98 -2.65 -41.99
C PRO A 145 20.16 -2.64 -40.46
N GLN A 146 19.49 -1.72 -39.77
CA GLN A 146 19.45 -1.73 -38.31
C GLN A 146 18.79 -3.05 -37.87
N PRO A 147 19.40 -3.83 -36.96
CA PRO A 147 18.74 -4.99 -36.38
C PRO A 147 17.45 -4.53 -35.71
N GLN A 148 16.32 -5.06 -36.17
CA GLN A 148 15.01 -4.81 -35.57
C GLN A 148 15.02 -5.43 -34.17
N ILE A 149 15.17 -4.57 -33.16
CA ILE A 149 14.95 -4.94 -31.76
C ILE A 149 13.44 -5.09 -31.60
N TYR A 150 12.94 -6.32 -31.64
CA TYR A 150 11.58 -6.60 -31.18
C TYR A 150 11.60 -6.58 -29.66
N PRO A 151 10.87 -5.67 -29.00
CA PRO A 151 10.61 -5.82 -27.58
C PRO A 151 9.87 -7.13 -27.41
N LEU A 152 10.49 -8.10 -26.71
CA LEU A 152 9.79 -9.26 -26.21
C LEU A 152 8.88 -8.76 -25.08
N GLU A 153 7.69 -8.27 -25.44
CA GLU A 153 6.60 -7.99 -24.50
C GLU A 153 6.11 -9.31 -23.90
N ILE A 154 6.88 -9.85 -22.95
CA ILE A 154 6.39 -10.91 -22.09
C ILE A 154 5.34 -10.25 -21.18
N PRO A 155 4.04 -10.62 -21.23
CA PRO A 155 2.97 -9.92 -20.52
C PRO A 155 3.00 -10.26 -19.02
N THR A 156 4.00 -9.75 -18.30
CA THR A 156 4.09 -9.87 -16.83
C THR A 156 2.96 -9.13 -16.11
N GLU A 157 2.37 -8.12 -16.77
CA GLU A 157 1.19 -7.40 -16.29
C GLU A 157 -0.02 -8.35 -16.12
N SER A 158 -0.18 -9.39 -16.94
CA SER A 158 -1.42 -10.18 -16.98
C SER A 158 -1.67 -11.06 -15.75
N LEU A 159 -0.62 -11.66 -15.16
CA LEU A 159 -0.74 -12.55 -14.02
C LEU A 159 -0.76 -11.77 -12.70
N ALA A 160 0.10 -10.77 -12.58
CA ALA A 160 0.13 -9.88 -11.42
C ALA A 160 -1.22 -9.16 -11.23
N ASN A 161 -1.79 -8.62 -12.31
CA ASN A 161 -3.09 -7.94 -12.28
C ASN A 161 -4.24 -8.92 -11.99
N ARG A 162 -4.15 -10.19 -12.41
CA ARG A 162 -5.12 -11.24 -12.05
C ARG A 162 -5.08 -11.59 -10.56
N ILE A 163 -3.89 -11.75 -9.99
CA ILE A 163 -3.72 -12.05 -8.55
C ILE A 163 -4.24 -10.88 -7.72
N LEU A 164 -3.83 -9.65 -8.05
CA LEU A 164 -4.30 -8.47 -7.33
C LEU A 164 -5.82 -8.35 -7.43
N LYS A 165 -6.41 -8.54 -8.62
CA LYS A 165 -7.87 -8.52 -8.81
C LYS A 165 -8.57 -9.59 -7.95
N ASP A 166 -8.07 -10.82 -7.93
CA ASP A 166 -8.66 -11.90 -7.12
C ASP A 166 -8.59 -11.59 -5.62
N VAL A 167 -7.42 -11.14 -5.13
CA VAL A 167 -7.25 -10.80 -3.72
C VAL A 167 -8.09 -9.59 -3.33
N THR A 168 -8.10 -8.52 -4.12
CA THR A 168 -8.93 -7.33 -3.86
C THR A 168 -10.42 -7.64 -3.89
N ASN A 169 -10.88 -8.57 -4.71
CA ASN A 169 -12.28 -9.01 -4.72
C ASN A 169 -12.67 -9.80 -3.47
N LYS A 170 -11.71 -10.50 -2.84
CA LYS A 170 -11.93 -11.25 -1.59
C LYS A 170 -11.96 -10.37 -0.34
N ILE A 171 -11.45 -9.12 -0.41
CA ILE A 171 -11.46 -8.22 0.75
C ILE A 171 -12.90 -7.80 1.05
N GLU A 172 -13.34 -8.02 2.28
CA GLU A 172 -14.66 -7.58 2.74
C GLU A 172 -14.66 -6.07 3.04
N LEU A 173 -15.68 -5.37 2.57
CA LEU A 173 -15.89 -3.95 2.89
C LEU A 173 -16.61 -3.88 4.24
N ILE A 174 -15.90 -3.52 5.30
CA ILE A 174 -16.38 -3.58 6.68
C ILE A 174 -16.95 -2.26 7.22
N TYR A 175 -16.86 -1.15 6.50
CA TYR A 175 -17.21 0.19 7.01
C TYR A 175 -18.67 0.28 7.49
N ASN A 176 -19.59 -0.42 6.84
CA ASN A 176 -21.02 -0.43 7.19
C ASN A 176 -21.41 -1.59 8.14
N THR A 177 -20.45 -2.21 8.83
CA THR A 177 -20.71 -3.33 9.73
C THR A 177 -20.96 -2.86 11.17
N PRO A 178 -21.71 -3.62 12.00
CA PRO A 178 -21.95 -3.27 13.40
C PRO A 178 -20.67 -3.17 14.23
N ALA A 179 -19.57 -3.80 13.79
CA ALA A 179 -18.26 -3.65 14.42
C ALA A 179 -17.71 -2.22 14.26
N VAL A 180 -17.79 -1.69 13.03
CA VAL A 180 -17.32 -0.33 12.72
C VAL A 180 -18.27 0.72 13.26
N GLU A 181 -19.59 0.49 13.28
CA GLU A 181 -20.55 1.37 13.97
C GLU A 181 -20.23 1.54 15.45
N LYS A 182 -19.81 0.46 16.12
CA LYS A 182 -19.38 0.54 17.52
C LYS A 182 -18.09 1.35 17.68
N LEU A 183 -17.17 1.22 16.73
CA LEU A 183 -15.96 2.04 16.66
C LEU A 183 -16.27 3.52 16.43
N ILE A 184 -17.25 3.83 15.57
CA ILE A 184 -17.77 5.18 15.33
C ILE A 184 -18.31 5.76 16.63
N LYS A 185 -19.16 5.00 17.34
CA LYS A 185 -19.70 5.42 18.63
C LYS A 185 -18.59 5.79 19.62
N ILE A 186 -17.56 4.96 19.75
CA ILE A 186 -16.39 5.23 20.60
C ILE A 186 -15.61 6.47 20.14
N SER A 187 -15.52 6.71 18.83
CA SER A 187 -14.85 7.87 18.26
C SER A 187 -15.61 9.19 18.48
N GLU A 188 -16.92 9.11 18.69
CA GLU A 188 -17.81 10.25 18.89
C GLU A 188 -18.11 10.51 20.37
N GLU A 189 -17.98 9.48 21.22
CA GLU A 189 -18.25 9.53 22.66
C GLU A 189 -17.44 10.65 23.32
N LYS A 190 -18.17 11.61 23.89
CA LYS A 190 -17.58 12.72 24.65
C LYS A 190 -17.43 12.27 26.09
N TRP A 191 -16.28 12.57 26.69
CA TRP A 191 -15.92 12.11 28.03
C TRP A 191 -16.92 12.49 29.13
N TYR A 192 -17.71 13.54 28.92
CA TYR A 192 -18.76 14.00 29.83
C TYR A 192 -20.05 13.17 29.82
N GLN A 193 -20.24 12.22 28.89
CA GLN A 193 -21.49 11.44 28.79
C GLN A 193 -21.54 10.21 29.73
N LEU A 194 -20.49 9.99 30.53
CA LEU A 194 -20.37 8.91 31.51
C LEU A 194 -20.73 9.35 32.95
N PHE A 195 -21.12 10.60 33.14
CA PHE A 195 -21.63 11.17 34.39
C PHE A 195 -23.02 11.76 34.14
#